data_AF-R9J6A0-F1
#
_entry.id   AF-R9J6A0-F1
#
_cell.length_a   1.000
_cell.length_b   1.000
_cell.length_c   1.000
_cell.angle_alpha   90.00
_cell.angle_beta   90.00
_cell.angle_gamma   90.00
#
_symmetry.space_group_name_H-M   'P 1'
#
loop_
_entity.id
_entity.type
_entity.pdbx_description
1 polymer ?
#
loop_
_entity_poly.entity_id
_entity_poly.type
_entity_poly.pdbx_seq_one_letter_code
_entity_poly.pdbx_strand_id
1 'polypeptide(L)'
;MHKSYEEIEKYIAGVKASVRAGRYRIDVSRKRQANLDLYKDYVIGETGSKDILMNLTADDFCEAVKNKHMGFEQEILYIFGKDVKLWQRFGTEEEKVSLYIKFNRLDSRFVIVVSFHKQIRPVTYAFK
;
A
#
# COMPACT_ATOMS: atom_id res chain seq x y z
N MET A 1 -1.68 -11.05 -12.97
CA MET A 1 -1.02 -12.38 -12.84
C MET A 1 -1.72 -13.12 -11.72
N HIS A 2 -2.07 -14.39 -11.90
CA HIS A 2 -2.65 -15.19 -10.81
C HIS A 2 -1.57 -15.46 -9.74
N LYS A 3 -1.97 -15.42 -8.46
CA LYS A 3 -1.12 -15.64 -7.29
C LYS A 3 -1.89 -16.46 -6.27
N SER A 4 -1.26 -17.47 -5.69
CA SER A 4 -1.85 -18.23 -4.60
C SER A 4 -1.84 -17.42 -3.30
N TYR A 5 -2.71 -17.80 -2.35
CA TYR A 5 -2.75 -17.17 -1.03
C TYR A 5 -1.38 -17.24 -0.33
N GLU A 6 -0.75 -18.42 -0.31
CA GLU A 6 0.58 -18.64 0.29
C GLU A 6 1.69 -17.82 -0.37
N GLU A 7 1.66 -17.67 -1.71
CA GLU A 7 2.62 -16.80 -2.42
C GLU A 7 2.51 -15.35 -1.94
N ILE A 8 1.28 -14.88 -1.72
CA ILE A 8 1.02 -13.53 -1.23
C ILE A 8 1.42 -13.37 0.23
N GLU A 9 1.14 -14.35 1.10
CA GLU A 9 1.60 -14.32 2.48
C GLU A 9 3.13 -14.21 2.56
N LYS A 10 3.85 -15.01 1.76
CA LYS A 10 5.31 -14.95 1.66
C LYS A 10 5.80 -13.59 1.14
N TYR A 11 5.12 -13.03 0.14
CA TYR A 11 5.44 -11.69 -0.37
C TYR A 11 5.26 -10.61 0.71
N ILE A 12 4.11 -10.62 1.40
CA ILE A 12 3.79 -9.69 2.48
C ILE A 12 4.81 -9.83 3.62
N ALA A 13 5.18 -11.05 4.01
CA ALA A 13 6.22 -11.27 5.02
C ALA A 13 7.55 -10.59 4.63
N GLY A 14 7.93 -10.68 3.34
CA GLY A 14 9.08 -9.97 2.79
C GLY A 14 8.95 -8.44 2.85
N VAL A 15 7.77 -7.90 2.54
CA VAL A 15 7.48 -6.45 2.67
C VAL A 15 7.59 -6.02 4.13
N LYS A 16 6.94 -6.73 5.05
CA LYS A 16 6.97 -6.46 6.50
C LYS A 16 8.39 -6.50 7.05
N ALA A 17 9.23 -7.45 6.59
CA ALA A 17 10.63 -7.51 6.99
C ALA A 17 11.42 -6.26 6.55
N SER A 18 11.18 -5.76 5.33
CA SER A 18 11.81 -4.52 4.85
C SER A 18 11.29 -3.27 5.57
N VAL A 19 9.99 -3.20 5.84
CA VAL A 19 9.37 -2.09 6.61
C VAL A 19 9.91 -2.03 8.05
N ARG A 20 10.00 -3.18 8.73
CA ARG A 20 10.61 -3.25 10.08
C ARG A 20 12.05 -2.75 10.09
N ALA A 21 12.82 -3.07 9.06
CA ALA A 21 14.21 -2.68 8.92
C ALA A 21 14.43 -1.27 8.34
N GLY A 22 13.37 -0.46 8.18
CA GLY A 22 13.48 0.89 7.61
C GLY A 22 13.84 0.93 6.12
N ARG A 23 13.80 -0.19 5.41
CA ARG A 23 14.12 -0.29 3.97
C ARG A 23 12.87 -0.10 3.12
N TYR A 24 12.19 1.01 3.33
CA TYR A 24 11.04 1.39 2.54
C TYR A 24 10.89 2.91 2.44
N ARG A 25 10.11 3.37 1.47
CA ARG A 25 9.62 4.74 1.42
C ARG A 25 8.21 4.78 0.85
N ILE A 26 7.44 5.79 1.25
CA ILE A 26 6.16 6.11 0.63
C ILE A 26 6.39 7.26 -0.34
N ASP A 27 5.98 7.11 -1.60
CA ASP A 27 6.15 8.13 -2.62
C ASP A 27 5.17 9.28 -2.37
N VAL A 28 5.68 10.39 -1.83
CA VAL A 28 4.93 11.63 -1.57
C VAL A 28 5.33 12.75 -2.55
N SER A 29 5.84 12.39 -3.74
CA SER A 29 6.18 13.38 -4.76
C SER A 29 4.94 14.15 -5.25
N ARG A 30 5.15 15.33 -5.86
CA ARG A 30 4.05 16.13 -6.46
C ARG A 30 3.21 15.38 -7.49
N LYS A 31 3.76 14.31 -8.08
CA LYS A 31 3.04 13.42 -9.02
C LYS A 31 2.07 12.47 -8.30
N ARG A 32 2.12 12.39 -6.97
CA ARG A 32 1.33 11.53 -6.09
C ARG A 32 0.45 12.35 -5.16
N GLN A 33 -0.27 13.32 -5.72
CA GLN A 33 -1.13 14.23 -4.94
C GLN A 33 -2.12 13.47 -4.04
N ALA A 34 -2.72 12.37 -4.53
CA ALA A 34 -3.61 11.55 -3.72
C ALA A 34 -2.95 10.94 -2.46
N ASN A 35 -1.65 10.60 -2.52
CA ASN A 35 -0.92 10.15 -1.32
C ASN A 35 -0.79 11.31 -0.34
N LEU A 36 -0.42 12.49 -0.82
CA LEU A 36 -0.31 13.71 0.01
C LEU A 36 -1.66 14.09 0.64
N ASP A 37 -2.76 13.95 -0.10
CA ASP A 37 -4.08 14.32 0.38
C ASP A 37 -4.53 13.42 1.54
N LEU A 38 -4.17 12.14 1.55
CA LEU A 38 -4.39 11.28 2.72
C LEU A 38 -3.74 11.85 3.99
N TYR A 39 -2.50 12.35 3.90
CA TYR A 39 -1.80 12.97 5.03
C TYR A 39 -2.38 14.33 5.42
N LYS A 40 -2.99 15.07 4.49
CA LYS A 40 -3.67 16.34 4.78
C LYS A 40 -5.02 16.10 5.46
N ASP A 41 -5.76 15.10 5.01
CA ASP A 41 -7.15 14.90 5.44
C ASP A 41 -7.25 14.14 6.76
N TYR A 42 -6.25 13.29 7.07
CA TYR A 42 -6.26 12.43 8.25
C TYR A 42 -5.02 12.57 9.12
N VAL A 43 -5.17 12.29 10.43
CA VAL A 43 -4.07 12.20 11.40
C VAL A 43 -3.34 10.87 11.23
N ILE A 44 -2.53 10.80 10.17
CA ILE A 44 -1.70 9.65 9.86
C ILE A 44 -0.25 10.12 9.66
N GLY A 45 0.64 9.73 10.57
CA GLY A 45 2.07 10.02 10.49
C GLY A 45 2.87 8.82 10.00
N GLU A 46 4.20 8.90 10.06
CA GLU A 46 5.08 7.78 9.67
C GLU A 46 4.76 6.49 10.45
N THR A 47 4.56 6.59 11.76
CA THR A 47 4.19 5.45 12.61
C THR A 47 2.86 4.83 12.20
N GLY A 48 1.82 5.64 12.01
CA GLY A 48 0.51 5.15 11.57
C GLY A 48 0.55 4.50 10.18
N SER A 49 1.29 5.10 9.24
CA SER A 49 1.52 4.48 7.93
C SER A 49 2.27 3.16 8.05
N LYS A 50 3.31 3.10 8.89
CA LYS A 50 4.05 1.86 9.16
C LYS A 50 3.12 0.78 9.71
N ASP A 51 2.28 1.11 10.68
CA ASP A 51 1.35 0.15 11.30
C ASP A 51 0.35 -0.41 10.29
N ILE A 52 -0.16 0.42 9.37
CA ILE A 52 -1.04 -0.04 8.28
C ILE A 52 -0.32 -1.05 7.38
N LEU A 53 0.93 -0.75 6.98
CA LEU A 53 1.74 -1.66 6.17
C LEU A 53 2.05 -2.97 6.92
N MET A 54 2.28 -2.89 8.24
CA MET A 54 2.53 -4.04 9.09
C MET A 54 1.30 -4.92 9.32
N ASN A 55 0.10 -4.36 9.16
CA ASN A 55 -1.17 -5.05 9.35
C ASN A 55 -1.80 -5.61 8.05
N LEU A 56 -1.12 -5.49 6.90
CA LEU A 56 -1.57 -6.13 5.67
C LEU A 56 -1.60 -7.66 5.79
N THR A 57 -2.66 -8.28 5.26
CA THR A 57 -2.81 -9.74 5.14
C THR A 57 -3.03 -10.14 3.69
N ALA A 58 -2.98 -11.44 3.38
CA ALA A 58 -3.25 -11.91 2.03
C ALA A 58 -4.70 -11.59 1.59
N ASP A 59 -5.66 -11.54 2.52
CA ASP A 59 -7.04 -11.11 2.27
C ASP A 59 -7.19 -9.65 1.79
N ASP A 60 -6.17 -8.82 1.99
CA ASP A 60 -6.12 -7.45 1.49
C ASP A 60 -5.65 -7.41 0.02
N PHE A 61 -5.14 -8.52 -0.54
CA PHE A 61 -4.58 -8.56 -1.88
C PHE A 61 -5.65 -8.48 -2.96
N CYS A 62 -5.40 -7.63 -3.97
CA CYS A 62 -6.29 -7.46 -5.11
C CYS A 62 -5.70 -8.11 -6.36
N GLU A 63 -4.51 -7.67 -6.78
CA GLU A 63 -3.88 -8.18 -8.00
C GLU A 63 -2.38 -7.87 -8.05
N ALA A 64 -1.68 -8.62 -8.90
CA ALA A 64 -0.30 -8.35 -9.28
C ALA A 64 -0.24 -8.02 -10.78
N VAL A 65 0.30 -6.85 -11.10
CA VAL A 65 0.34 -6.30 -12.47
C VAL A 65 1.77 -5.97 -12.87
N LYS A 66 2.09 -6.10 -14.17
CA LYS A 66 3.36 -5.58 -14.70
C LYS A 66 3.38 -4.07 -14.61
N ASN A 67 4.54 -3.51 -14.28
CA ASN A 67 4.75 -2.09 -14.37
C ASN A 67 4.67 -1.67 -15.85
N LYS A 68 3.91 -0.61 -16.15
CA LYS A 68 3.70 -0.09 -17.51
C LYS A 68 4.62 1.08 -17.84
N HIS A 69 5.46 1.51 -16.90
CA HIS A 69 6.42 2.57 -17.13
C HIS A 69 7.58 2.05 -17.98
N MET A 70 7.92 2.81 -19.02
CA MET A 70 9.01 2.48 -19.93
C MET A 70 10.33 2.33 -19.15
N GLY A 71 11.02 1.21 -19.35
CA GLY A 71 12.27 0.85 -18.65
C GLY A 71 12.08 0.08 -17.34
N PHE A 72 10.84 -0.20 -16.94
CA PHE A 72 10.51 -0.92 -15.70
C PHE A 72 9.58 -2.12 -15.93
N GLU A 73 9.38 -2.55 -17.17
CA GLU A 73 8.39 -3.55 -17.58
C GLU A 73 8.60 -4.94 -16.97
N GLN A 74 9.82 -5.22 -16.50
CA GLN A 74 10.19 -6.41 -15.73
C GLN A 74 9.62 -6.40 -14.29
N GLU A 75 9.31 -5.22 -13.76
CA GLU A 75 8.84 -5.09 -12.37
C GLU A 75 7.37 -5.48 -12.23
N ILE A 76 7.06 -6.12 -11.10
CA ILE A 76 5.69 -6.47 -10.73
C ILE A 76 5.23 -5.56 -9.59
N LEU A 77 4.11 -4.88 -9.81
CA LEU A 77 3.44 -4.08 -8.80
C LEU A 77 2.36 -4.93 -8.12
N TYR A 78 2.37 -4.93 -6.80
CA TYR A 78 1.37 -5.64 -5.99
C TYR A 78 0.40 -4.64 -5.39
N ILE A 79 -0.89 -4.89 -5.60
CA ILE A 79 -1.98 -3.97 -5.22
C ILE A 79 -2.79 -4.61 -4.09
N PHE A 80 -3.07 -3.79 -3.08
CA PHE A 80 -3.82 -4.16 -1.89
C PHE A 80 -4.91 -3.13 -1.61
N GLY A 81 -6.07 -3.61 -1.19
CA GLY A 81 -7.14 -2.82 -0.59
C GLY A 81 -7.13 -3.02 0.92
N LYS A 82 -7.22 -1.95 1.72
CA LYS A 82 -7.30 -2.12 3.18
C LYS A 82 -8.23 -1.10 3.81
N ASP A 83 -9.21 -1.59 4.55
CA ASP A 83 -10.03 -0.75 5.42
C ASP A 83 -9.27 -0.46 6.71
N VAL A 84 -9.18 0.82 7.06
CA VAL A 84 -8.55 1.32 8.29
C VAL A 84 -9.46 2.31 8.97
N LYS A 85 -9.23 2.56 10.26
CA LYS A 85 -9.88 3.65 10.98
C LYS A 85 -8.90 4.80 11.15
N LEU A 86 -9.28 6.00 10.73
CA LEU A 86 -8.43 7.18 10.78
C LEU A 86 -9.21 8.37 11.33
N TRP A 87 -8.56 9.14 12.21
CA TRP A 87 -9.09 10.42 12.68
C TRP A 87 -8.94 11.49 11.61
N GLN A 88 -10.01 12.24 11.37
CA GLN A 88 -9.95 13.43 10.52
C GLN A 88 -8.97 14.44 11.11
N ARG A 89 -8.12 15.06 10.27
CA ARG A 89 -7.14 16.04 10.75
C ARG A 89 -7.78 17.33 11.26
N PHE A 90 -8.87 17.75 10.62
CA PHE A 90 -9.58 18.99 10.93
C PHE A 90 -11.02 18.74 11.40
N GLY A 91 -11.33 17.51 11.80
CA GLY A 91 -12.63 17.11 12.32
C GLY A 91 -12.53 16.48 13.70
N THR A 92 -13.68 16.02 14.23
CA THR A 92 -13.80 15.43 15.58
C THR A 92 -14.14 13.94 15.54
N GLU A 93 -14.11 13.32 14.35
CA GLU A 93 -14.58 11.96 14.15
C GLU A 93 -13.48 11.04 13.60
N GLU A 94 -13.59 9.76 13.98
CA GLU A 94 -12.86 8.66 13.36
C GLU A 94 -13.70 8.08 12.21
N GLU A 95 -13.12 8.01 11.02
CA GLU A 95 -13.77 7.48 9.83
C GLU A 95 -13.18 6.11 9.46
N LYS A 96 -14.03 5.21 8.97
CA LYS A 96 -13.57 4.03 8.25
C LYS A 96 -13.14 4.43 6.83
N VAL A 97 -11.85 4.36 6.54
CA VAL A 97 -11.25 4.73 5.26
C VAL A 97 -10.76 3.48 4.53
N SER A 98 -11.28 3.24 3.32
CA SER A 98 -10.77 2.21 2.42
C SER A 98 -9.55 2.75 1.66
N LEU A 99 -8.39 2.13 1.85
CA LEU A 99 -7.12 2.51 1.22
C LEU A 99 -6.83 1.68 -0.02
N TYR A 100 -6.21 2.32 -1.00
CA TYR A 100 -5.56 1.69 -2.15
C TYR A 100 -4.04 1.77 -1.95
N ILE A 101 -3.41 0.61 -1.85
CA ILE A 101 -1.98 0.48 -1.56
C ILE A 101 -1.31 -0.26 -2.70
N LYS A 102 -0.21 0.28 -3.22
CA LYS A 102 0.55 -0.34 -4.31
C LYS A 102 2.03 -0.37 -4.02
N PHE A 103 2.61 -1.57 -4.03
CA PHE A 103 4.03 -1.79 -3.80
C PHE A 103 4.78 -2.01 -5.09
N ASN A 104 6.01 -1.52 -5.12
CA ASN A 104 7.09 -2.08 -5.90
C ASN A 104 8.17 -2.58 -4.93
N ARG A 105 8.54 -3.86 -5.01
CA ARG A 105 9.61 -4.43 -4.20
C ARG A 105 10.76 -4.78 -5.13
N LEU A 106 11.87 -4.06 -4.96
CA LEU A 106 13.06 -4.22 -5.78
C LEU A 106 13.86 -5.47 -5.39
N ASP A 107 14.77 -5.92 -6.24
CA ASP A 107 15.67 -7.05 -5.97
C ASP A 107 16.56 -6.81 -4.74
N SER A 108 16.90 -5.54 -4.47
CA SER A 108 17.58 -5.09 -3.25
C SER A 108 16.77 -5.30 -1.97
N ARG A 109 15.52 -5.77 -2.10
CA ARG A 109 14.48 -5.90 -1.07
C ARG A 109 13.95 -4.56 -0.57
N PHE A 110 14.39 -3.43 -1.11
CA PHE A 110 13.82 -2.12 -0.80
C PHE A 110 12.38 -2.03 -1.30
N VAL A 111 11.47 -1.51 -0.48
CA VAL A 111 10.05 -1.39 -0.81
C VAL A 111 9.69 0.07 -1.12
N ILE A 112 9.19 0.30 -2.32
CA ILE A 112 8.60 1.59 -2.70
C ILE A 112 7.09 1.44 -2.63
N VAL A 113 6.46 2.18 -1.73
CA VAL A 113 4.99 2.30 -1.67
C VAL A 113 4.60 3.41 -2.64
N VAL A 114 4.20 3.01 -3.85
CA VAL A 114 3.91 3.91 -4.97
C VAL A 114 2.57 4.61 -4.79
N SER A 115 1.56 3.86 -4.31
CA SER A 115 0.24 4.40 -3.95
C SER A 115 -0.03 4.08 -2.49
N PHE A 116 -0.50 5.08 -1.76
CA PHE A 116 -0.92 4.98 -0.36
C PHE A 116 -1.95 6.09 -0.11
N HIS A 117 -3.17 5.87 -0.60
CA HIS A 117 -4.21 6.90 -0.63
C HIS A 117 -5.60 6.28 -0.46
N LYS A 118 -6.61 7.11 -0.17
CA LYS A 118 -8.03 6.70 -0.16
C LYS A 118 -8.43 6.11 -1.51
N GLN A 119 -9.21 5.03 -1.50
CA GLN A 119 -9.75 4.44 -2.72
C GLN A 119 -10.63 5.46 -3.45
N ILE A 120 -10.38 5.66 -4.73
CA ILE A 120 -11.22 6.48 -5.62
C ILE A 120 -12.31 5.61 -6.26
N ARG A 121 -12.02 4.32 -6.44
CA ARG A 121 -12.92 3.32 -6.99
C ARG A 121 -12.84 2.05 -6.15
N PRO A 122 -13.93 1.26 -6.05
CA PRO A 122 -13.89 -0.05 -5.43
C PRO A 122 -12.80 -0.94 -6.04
N VAL A 123 -12.20 -1.77 -5.22
CA VAL A 123 -11.24 -2.81 -5.64
C VAL A 123 -11.86 -4.20 -5.51
N THR A 124 -11.42 -5.12 -6.36
CA THR A 124 -11.75 -6.55 -6.25
C THR A 124 -10.65 -7.25 -5.49
N TYR A 125 -11.00 -8.00 -4.44
CA TYR A 125 -10.06 -8.81 -3.68
C TYR A 125 -9.86 -10.16 -4.36
N ALA A 126 -8.63 -10.67 -4.38
CA ALA A 126 -8.31 -11.92 -5.08
C ALA A 126 -8.83 -13.19 -4.37
N PHE A 127 -9.06 -13.10 -3.06
CA PHE A 127 -9.35 -14.24 -2.20
C PHE A 127 -10.67 -14.10 -1.40
N LYS A 128 -11.52 -13.12 -1.76
CA LYS A 128 -12.84 -12.91 -1.14
C LYS A 128 -13.93 -12.98 -2.19
#